data_AF-A0A2C9LKB9-F1
#
_entry.id   AF-A0A2C9LKB9-F1
#
_cell.length_a   1.000
_cell.length_b   1.000
_cell.length_c   1.000
_cell.angle_alpha   90.00
_cell.angle_beta   90.00
_cell.angle_gamma   90.00
#
_symmetry.space_group_name_H-M   'P 1'
#
loop_
_entity.id
_entity.type
_entity.pdbx_description
1 polymer ?
#
loop_
_entity_poly.entity_id
_entity_poly.type
_entity_poly.pdbx_seq_one_letter_code
_entity_poly.pdbx_strand_id
1 'polypeptide(L)'
;MTSETILRLCSLTVVSAVCLAKNVVLLPPPMSSYIIYHANIGQALIELGHNVSLCVPEYLFNKELVPHKSINIIRYGEYLGDVQAKVLQRVDLRDQFWQGKPQTFLSRFPLIQMFKELINEILSDTKFLAAIQEHNPEFFVVDNFMYIRNILVLPYKMGIPFSLIGSFPDNFLNGIPFNPASEPLVLEYSSYNKTFFERVKAVTMSLIFLSHDLFSDADVVSRYAPEKAYMTIRDIALKAEIFIAETDHVLDYPRTSLPNTKLIGGSSVSEAKPLSGEVKRFVEMSSRGVAVVSFGGYNIYIPESRSEETVLKEDVVIMYLSCPVC
;
A
#
# COMPACT_ATOMS: atom_id res chain seq x y z
N MET A 1 -43.74 25.60 17.34
CA MET A 1 -42.41 25.89 16.76
C MET A 1 -42.54 27.12 15.89
N THR A 2 -41.80 28.18 16.17
CA THR A 2 -41.87 29.42 15.40
C THR A 2 -41.04 29.31 14.12
N SER A 3 -41.39 30.08 13.09
CA SER A 3 -40.67 30.12 11.80
C SER A 3 -39.17 30.39 11.97
N GLU A 4 -38.77 31.15 12.99
CA GLU A 4 -37.37 31.38 13.34
C GLU A 4 -36.64 30.14 13.84
N THR A 5 -37.31 29.27 14.61
CA THR A 5 -36.70 28.03 15.09
C THR A 5 -36.42 27.08 13.94
N ILE A 6 -37.32 27.01 12.95
CA ILE A 6 -37.15 26.20 11.74
C ILE A 6 -36.01 26.77 10.88
N LEU A 7 -35.98 28.09 10.68
CA LEU A 7 -34.91 28.73 9.90
C LEU A 7 -33.53 28.53 10.53
N ARG A 8 -33.43 28.62 11.87
CA ARG A 8 -32.18 28.36 12.62
C ARG A 8 -31.77 26.89 12.58
N LEU A 9 -32.72 25.95 12.67
CA LEU A 9 -32.42 24.52 12.52
C LEU A 9 -31.96 24.19 11.09
N CYS A 10 -32.60 24.77 10.08
CA CYS A 10 -32.23 24.61 8.67
C CYS A 10 -30.85 25.23 8.37
N SER A 11 -30.53 26.40 8.94
CA SER A 11 -29.21 27.00 8.75
C SER A 11 -28.10 26.24 9.49
N LEU A 12 -28.36 25.69 10.69
CA LEU A 12 -27.42 24.79 11.37
C LEU A 12 -27.20 23.47 10.61
N THR A 13 -28.25 22.88 10.04
CA THR A 13 -28.14 21.64 9.24
C THR A 13 -27.47 21.88 7.88
N VAL A 14 -27.76 23.00 7.22
CA VAL A 14 -27.09 23.39 5.96
C VAL A 14 -25.62 23.74 6.18
N VAL A 15 -25.27 24.44 7.27
CA VAL A 15 -23.86 24.73 7.61
C VAL A 15 -23.09 23.46 7.98
N SER A 16 -23.72 22.47 8.63
CA SER A 16 -23.06 21.19 8.90
C SER A 16 -22.83 20.32 7.65
N ALA A 17 -23.49 20.63 6.54
CA ALA A 17 -23.39 19.88 5.28
C ALA A 17 -22.44 20.52 4.24
N VAL A 18 -21.92 21.72 4.51
CA VAL A 18 -20.86 22.32 3.69
C VAL A 18 -19.54 21.75 4.20
N CYS A 19 -19.23 20.51 3.84
CA CYS A 19 -17.88 19.99 4.02
C CYS A 19 -16.98 20.82 3.09
N LEU A 20 -16.20 21.74 3.66
CA LEU A 20 -15.23 22.50 2.88
C LEU A 20 -14.29 21.51 2.19
N ALA A 21 -14.10 21.70 0.89
CA ALA A 21 -13.13 20.96 0.10
C ALA A 21 -11.75 21.06 0.78
N LYS A 22 -11.22 19.93 1.22
CA LYS A 22 -9.85 19.85 1.75
C LYS A 22 -8.84 19.56 0.64
N ASN A 23 -7.65 20.11 0.75
CA ASN A 23 -6.49 19.71 -0.05
C ASN A 23 -5.84 18.46 0.56
N VAL A 24 -5.99 17.32 -0.12
CA VAL A 24 -5.52 16.01 0.34
C VAL A 24 -4.32 15.57 -0.49
N VAL A 25 -3.21 15.23 0.17
CA VAL A 25 -2.00 14.70 -0.48
C VAL A 25 -1.83 13.22 -0.18
N LEU A 26 -1.69 12.41 -1.24
CA LEU A 26 -1.52 10.96 -1.16
C LEU A 26 -0.04 10.61 -1.30
N LEU A 27 0.47 9.80 -0.35
CA LEU A 27 1.86 9.35 -0.26
C LEU A 27 1.96 7.82 -0.40
N PRO A 28 1.79 7.27 -1.61
CA PRO A 28 2.01 5.84 -1.87
C PRO A 28 3.50 5.47 -1.84
N PRO A 29 3.84 4.20 -1.59
CA PRO A 29 5.14 3.64 -1.95
C PRO A 29 5.42 3.85 -3.43
N PRO A 30 6.70 4.05 -3.81
CA PRO A 30 7.09 4.15 -5.21
C PRO A 30 7.06 2.76 -5.86
N MET A 31 5.86 2.22 -6.10
CA MET A 31 5.59 0.92 -6.72
C MET A 31 4.24 0.97 -7.46
N SER A 32 4.11 0.25 -8.56
CA SER A 32 2.98 0.44 -9.50
C SER A 32 1.62 0.17 -8.87
N SER A 33 1.46 -0.96 -8.17
CA SER A 33 0.20 -1.34 -7.54
C SER A 33 -0.27 -0.30 -6.53
N TYR A 34 0.67 0.28 -5.78
CA TYR A 34 0.39 1.31 -4.78
C TYR A 34 -0.07 2.63 -5.40
N ILE A 35 0.53 3.04 -6.53
CA ILE A 35 0.06 4.21 -7.28
C ILE A 35 -1.38 4.02 -7.75
N ILE A 36 -1.72 2.83 -8.27
CA ILE A 36 -3.05 2.56 -8.84
C ILE A 36 -4.14 2.66 -7.77
N TYR A 37 -4.00 1.95 -6.66
CA TYR A 37 -5.08 1.94 -5.67
C TYR A 37 -5.18 3.30 -4.96
N HIS A 38 -4.05 4.00 -4.74
CA HIS A 38 -4.09 5.39 -4.28
C HIS A 38 -4.80 6.31 -5.28
N ALA A 39 -4.63 6.11 -6.59
CA ALA A 39 -5.37 6.86 -7.60
C ALA A 39 -6.88 6.60 -7.49
N ASN A 40 -7.31 5.36 -7.26
CA ASN A 40 -8.73 5.02 -7.10
C ASN A 40 -9.34 5.68 -5.86
N ILE A 41 -8.60 5.70 -4.75
CA ILE A 41 -9.04 6.40 -3.53
C ILE A 41 -9.05 7.91 -3.75
N GLY A 42 -8.04 8.44 -4.43
CA GLY A 42 -7.98 9.84 -4.80
C GLY A 42 -9.20 10.26 -5.62
N GLN A 43 -9.63 9.41 -6.57
CA GLN A 43 -10.86 9.62 -7.33
C GLN A 43 -12.10 9.64 -6.42
N ALA A 44 -12.23 8.69 -5.49
CA ALA A 44 -13.34 8.68 -4.54
C ALA A 44 -13.36 9.93 -3.65
N LEU A 45 -12.19 10.43 -3.22
CA LEU A 45 -12.08 11.69 -2.46
C LEU A 45 -12.48 12.91 -3.30
N ILE A 46 -12.13 12.94 -4.58
CA ILE A 46 -12.58 14.00 -5.52
C ILE A 46 -14.10 13.98 -5.66
N GLU A 47 -14.72 12.81 -5.76
CA GLU A 47 -16.19 12.66 -5.83
C GLU A 47 -16.89 13.15 -4.56
N LEU A 48 -16.19 13.10 -3.41
CA LEU A 48 -16.62 13.69 -2.14
C LEU A 48 -16.33 15.20 -2.03
N GLY A 49 -15.74 15.81 -3.05
CA GLY A 49 -15.49 17.26 -3.14
C GLY A 49 -14.11 17.71 -2.63
N HIS A 50 -13.15 16.80 -2.45
CA HIS A 50 -11.78 17.16 -2.05
C HIS A 50 -10.90 17.52 -3.26
N ASN A 51 -9.92 18.40 -3.05
CA ASN A 51 -8.84 18.62 -4.00
C ASN A 51 -7.74 17.62 -3.71
N VAL A 52 -7.40 16.77 -4.69
CA VAL A 52 -6.48 15.66 -4.45
C VAL A 52 -5.20 15.84 -5.25
N SER A 53 -4.08 15.63 -4.58
CA SER A 53 -2.75 15.53 -5.18
C SER A 53 -2.12 14.17 -4.88
N LEU A 54 -1.65 13.47 -5.90
CA LEU A 54 -0.99 12.17 -5.79
C LEU A 54 0.50 12.31 -6.07
N CYS A 55 1.34 11.90 -5.12
CA CYS A 55 2.78 11.84 -5.32
C CYS A 55 3.15 10.63 -6.18
N VAL A 56 3.78 10.87 -7.34
CA VAL A 56 4.15 9.82 -8.30
C VAL A 56 5.64 9.92 -8.62
N PRO A 57 6.43 8.85 -8.44
CA PRO A 57 7.83 8.88 -8.79
C PRO A 57 8.01 8.93 -10.32
N GLU A 58 9.05 9.61 -10.76
CA GLU A 58 9.29 9.97 -12.16
C GLU A 58 9.26 8.75 -13.10
N TYR A 59 9.84 7.62 -12.68
CA TYR A 59 9.88 6.39 -13.47
C TYR A 59 8.51 5.69 -13.65
N LEU A 60 7.49 6.07 -12.87
CA LEU A 60 6.12 5.56 -13.00
C LEU A 60 5.19 6.55 -13.71
N PHE A 61 5.57 7.83 -13.84
CA PHE A 61 4.71 8.86 -14.40
C PHE A 61 4.27 8.52 -15.84
N ASN A 62 5.21 8.07 -16.68
CA ASN A 62 4.93 7.73 -18.08
C ASN A 62 4.22 6.39 -18.29
N LYS A 63 3.90 5.64 -17.22
CA LYS A 63 3.23 4.34 -17.32
C LYS A 63 1.70 4.43 -17.32
N GLU A 64 1.14 5.65 -17.34
CA GLU A 64 -0.31 5.91 -17.38
C GLU A 64 -1.10 5.18 -16.28
N LEU A 65 -0.49 5.00 -15.11
CA LEU A 65 -1.08 4.28 -13.97
C LEU A 65 -2.21 5.05 -13.27
N VAL A 66 -2.35 6.34 -13.58
CA VAL A 66 -3.36 7.22 -13.02
C VAL A 66 -4.35 7.58 -14.13
N PRO A 67 -5.44 6.80 -14.31
CA PRO A 67 -6.38 7.04 -15.40
C PRO A 67 -7.23 8.31 -15.19
N HIS A 68 -7.27 8.83 -13.96
CA HIS A 68 -8.12 9.96 -13.55
C HIS A 68 -7.42 11.30 -13.77
N LYS A 69 -7.82 12.02 -14.82
CA LYS A 69 -7.25 13.34 -15.18
C LYS A 69 -7.52 14.46 -14.17
N SER A 70 -8.47 14.27 -13.27
CA SER A 70 -8.86 15.21 -12.21
C SER A 70 -7.87 15.21 -11.03
N ILE A 71 -7.02 14.19 -10.90
CA ILE A 71 -6.02 14.10 -9.85
C ILE A 71 -4.81 14.97 -10.21
N ASN A 72 -4.42 15.88 -9.32
CA ASN A 72 -3.18 16.62 -9.47
C ASN A 72 -1.99 15.69 -9.21
N ILE A 73 -0.91 15.81 -9.99
CA ILE A 73 0.26 14.93 -9.85
C ILE A 73 1.45 15.73 -9.34
N ILE A 74 2.02 15.27 -8.23
CA ILE A 74 3.30 15.76 -7.70
C ILE A 74 4.38 14.77 -8.12
N ARG A 75 5.20 15.15 -9.09
CA ARG A 75 6.31 14.31 -9.59
C ARG A 75 7.54 14.46 -8.70
N TYR A 76 8.26 13.36 -8.49
CA TYR A 76 9.49 13.36 -7.69
C TYR A 76 10.44 12.21 -8.06
N GLY A 77 11.65 12.22 -7.51
CA GLY A 77 12.46 11.00 -7.45
C GLY A 77 13.10 10.57 -8.78
N GLU A 78 13.49 11.50 -9.65
CA GLU A 78 14.31 11.18 -10.85
C GLU A 78 15.58 10.39 -10.47
N TYR A 79 16.19 10.73 -9.34
CA TYR A 79 17.37 10.06 -8.75
C TYR A 79 17.08 8.63 -8.25
N LEU A 80 15.81 8.26 -8.03
CA LEU A 80 15.45 6.93 -7.53
C LEU A 80 15.62 5.84 -8.59
N GLY A 81 15.56 6.17 -9.88
CA GLY A 81 15.54 5.19 -10.97
C GLY A 81 14.36 4.21 -10.86
N ASP A 82 14.47 3.04 -11.49
CA ASP A 82 13.43 2.00 -11.39
C ASP A 82 13.52 1.25 -10.06
N VAL A 83 12.71 1.69 -9.09
CA VAL A 83 12.65 1.08 -7.75
C VAL A 83 12.18 -0.38 -7.80
N GLN A 84 11.28 -0.75 -8.71
CA GLN A 84 10.78 -2.13 -8.79
C GLN A 84 11.87 -3.07 -9.32
N ALA A 85 12.65 -2.62 -10.30
CA ALA A 85 13.81 -3.37 -10.77
C ALA A 85 14.86 -3.52 -9.65
N LYS A 86 15.12 -2.46 -8.87
CA LYS A 86 16.01 -2.51 -7.71
C LYS A 86 15.52 -3.51 -6.67
N VAL A 87 14.23 -3.53 -6.34
CA VAL A 87 13.62 -4.53 -5.44
C VAL A 87 13.91 -5.93 -5.97
N LEU A 88 13.57 -6.22 -7.23
CA LEU A 88 13.76 -7.56 -7.80
C LEU A 88 15.23 -8.03 -7.76
N GLN A 89 16.19 -7.12 -7.99
CA GLN A 89 17.61 -7.42 -7.96
C GLN A 89 18.16 -7.60 -6.54
N ARG A 90 17.80 -6.70 -5.60
CA ARG A 90 18.40 -6.60 -4.27
C ARG A 90 18.14 -7.83 -3.39
N VAL A 91 16.99 -8.45 -3.56
CA VAL A 91 16.56 -9.61 -2.75
C VAL A 91 16.67 -10.94 -3.47
N ASP A 92 17.15 -10.95 -4.72
CA ASP A 92 17.20 -12.14 -5.56
C ASP A 92 15.86 -12.91 -5.56
N LEU A 93 14.75 -12.17 -5.43
CA LEU A 93 13.42 -12.76 -5.20
C LEU A 93 13.06 -13.71 -6.34
N ARG A 94 13.46 -13.33 -7.55
CA ARG A 94 13.23 -14.11 -8.76
C ARG A 94 13.93 -15.47 -8.66
N ASP A 95 15.24 -15.50 -8.44
CA ASP A 95 15.98 -16.75 -8.51
C ASP A 95 15.68 -17.60 -7.26
N GLN A 96 15.48 -16.98 -6.10
CA GLN A 96 15.03 -17.68 -4.89
C GLN A 96 13.65 -18.32 -5.06
N PHE A 97 12.70 -17.64 -5.69
CA PHE A 97 11.38 -18.18 -6.01
C PHE A 97 11.51 -19.42 -6.91
N TRP A 98 12.24 -19.30 -8.02
CA TRP A 98 12.41 -20.41 -8.97
C TRP A 98 13.25 -21.59 -8.44
N GLN A 99 14.11 -21.33 -7.46
CA GLN A 99 14.88 -22.34 -6.74
C GLN A 99 14.11 -22.97 -5.56
N GLY A 100 12.88 -22.52 -5.28
CA GLY A 100 12.07 -23.01 -4.16
C GLY A 100 12.70 -22.71 -2.78
N LYS A 101 13.54 -21.68 -2.69
CA LYS A 101 14.19 -21.31 -1.42
C LYS A 101 13.16 -20.71 -0.48
N PRO A 102 13.11 -21.16 0.80
CA PRO A 102 12.17 -20.61 1.77
C PRO A 102 12.48 -19.13 2.01
N GLN A 103 11.46 -18.29 1.84
CA GLN A 103 11.53 -16.86 2.14
C GLN A 103 11.46 -16.67 3.66
N THR A 104 12.63 -16.59 4.29
CA THR A 104 12.71 -16.36 5.74
C THR A 104 12.55 -14.88 6.06
N PHE A 105 12.34 -14.54 7.33
CA PHE A 105 12.39 -13.14 7.74
C PHE A 105 13.78 -12.53 7.49
N LEU A 106 14.86 -13.29 7.72
CA LEU A 106 16.23 -12.81 7.56
C LEU A 106 16.54 -12.39 6.11
N SER A 107 15.96 -13.06 5.10
CA SER A 107 16.16 -12.68 3.70
C SER A 107 15.54 -11.32 3.34
N ARG A 108 14.74 -10.72 4.23
CA ARG A 108 14.14 -9.40 4.02
C ARG A 108 14.98 -8.24 4.54
N PHE A 109 16.03 -8.46 5.32
CA PHE A 109 16.89 -7.38 5.82
C PHE A 109 17.47 -6.48 4.71
N PRO A 110 17.97 -7.02 3.57
CA PRO A 110 18.42 -6.18 2.46
C PRO A 110 17.33 -5.27 1.90
N LEU A 111 16.07 -5.74 1.90
CA LEU A 111 14.91 -4.97 1.46
C LEU A 111 14.57 -3.85 2.45
N ILE A 112 14.57 -4.16 3.74
CA ILE A 112 14.37 -3.16 4.82
C ILE A 112 15.39 -2.04 4.67
N GLN A 113 16.66 -2.38 4.55
CA GLN A 113 17.74 -1.41 4.44
C GLN A 113 17.62 -0.57 3.16
N MET A 114 17.31 -1.21 2.03
CA MET A 114 17.11 -0.51 0.76
C MET A 114 15.96 0.50 0.83
N PHE A 115 14.83 0.15 1.45
CA PHE A 115 13.73 1.11 1.60
C PHE A 115 14.04 2.23 2.60
N LYS A 116 14.82 1.98 3.65
CA LYS A 116 15.30 3.05 4.55
C LYS A 116 16.17 4.06 3.79
N GLU A 117 17.10 3.59 2.96
CA GLU A 117 17.91 4.41 2.06
C GLU A 117 17.01 5.21 1.09
N LEU A 118 16.05 4.53 0.45
CA LEU A 118 15.09 5.14 -0.47
C LEU A 118 14.29 6.28 0.17
N ILE A 119 13.71 6.04 1.37
CA ILE A 119 12.93 7.05 2.08
C ILE A 119 13.83 8.19 2.56
N ASN A 120 15.07 7.92 2.96
CA ASN A 120 16.05 8.95 3.29
C ASN A 120 16.34 9.87 2.10
N GLU A 121 16.49 9.32 0.89
CA GLU A 121 16.67 10.13 -0.32
C GLU A 121 15.41 10.96 -0.64
N ILE A 122 14.21 10.40 -0.45
CA ILE A 122 12.92 11.11 -0.62
C ILE A 122 12.76 12.27 0.36
N LEU A 123 13.03 12.02 1.65
CA LEU A 123 12.94 13.04 2.70
C LEU A 123 14.00 14.14 2.57
N SER A 124 15.07 13.89 1.80
CA SER A 124 16.13 14.87 1.54
C SER A 124 15.90 15.70 0.28
N ASP A 125 14.90 15.36 -0.55
CA ASP A 125 14.57 16.12 -1.75
C ASP A 125 13.77 17.38 -1.41
N THR A 126 14.47 18.50 -1.28
CA THR A 126 13.86 19.79 -0.94
C THR A 126 12.91 20.31 -2.02
N LYS A 127 13.10 19.93 -3.30
CA LYS A 127 12.20 20.32 -4.38
C LYS A 127 10.87 19.58 -4.25
N PHE A 128 10.92 18.28 -3.96
CA PHE A 128 9.72 17.49 -3.68
C PHE A 128 8.96 18.02 -2.46
N LEU A 129 9.66 18.31 -1.36
CA LEU A 129 9.02 18.86 -0.16
C LEU A 129 8.39 20.23 -0.41
N ALA A 130 9.05 21.10 -1.18
CA ALA A 130 8.50 22.39 -1.59
C ALA A 130 7.26 22.22 -2.47
N ALA A 131 7.29 21.30 -3.44
CA ALA A 131 6.14 20.99 -4.28
C ALA A 131 4.94 20.50 -3.46
N ILE A 132 5.14 19.63 -2.45
CA ILE A 132 4.07 19.23 -1.52
C ILE A 132 3.47 20.47 -0.82
N GLN A 133 4.31 21.39 -0.34
CA GLN A 133 3.85 22.58 0.37
C GLN A 133 3.06 23.55 -0.53
N GLU A 134 3.43 23.68 -1.81
CA GLU A 134 2.73 24.51 -2.79
C GLU A 134 1.27 24.06 -3.01
N HIS A 135 0.97 22.78 -2.78
CA HIS A 135 -0.39 22.25 -2.81
C HIS A 135 -1.22 22.55 -1.55
N ASN A 136 -0.68 23.29 -0.57
CA ASN A 136 -1.35 23.68 0.67
C ASN A 136 -2.09 22.51 1.37
N PRO A 137 -1.38 21.41 1.72
CA PRO A 137 -2.01 20.23 2.27
C PRO A 137 -2.75 20.52 3.59
N GLU A 138 -3.97 20.01 3.70
CA GLU A 138 -4.79 20.05 4.92
C GLU A 138 -5.03 18.65 5.50
N PHE A 139 -4.71 17.62 4.72
CA PHE A 139 -4.76 16.22 5.14
C PHE A 139 -3.80 15.37 4.31
N PHE A 140 -3.15 14.38 4.94
CA PHE A 140 -2.38 13.37 4.22
C PHE A 140 -3.07 12.01 4.23
N VAL A 141 -2.99 11.29 3.12
CA VAL A 141 -3.26 9.84 3.08
C VAL A 141 -1.92 9.17 2.87
N VAL A 142 -1.40 8.54 3.93
CA VAL A 142 -0.11 7.87 3.90
C VAL A 142 -0.35 6.37 3.88
N ASP A 143 0.40 5.67 3.05
CA ASP A 143 0.31 4.22 3.05
C ASP A 143 1.01 3.59 4.27
N ASN A 144 0.48 2.45 4.69
CA ASN A 144 0.83 1.68 5.87
C ASN A 144 1.75 0.50 5.52
N PHE A 145 2.37 0.51 4.35
CA PHE A 145 3.39 -0.47 3.99
C PHE A 145 4.60 -0.32 4.90
N MET A 146 4.88 -1.38 5.65
CA MET A 146 5.89 -1.39 6.72
C MET A 146 7.26 -0.85 6.30
N TYR A 147 7.66 -1.02 5.03
CA TYR A 147 8.97 -0.59 4.56
C TYR A 147 9.13 0.92 4.39
N ILE A 148 8.03 1.68 4.34
CA ILE A 148 8.07 3.13 4.12
C ILE A 148 7.71 3.95 5.36
N ARG A 149 7.55 3.32 6.54
CA ARG A 149 7.10 3.95 7.79
C ARG A 149 7.79 5.27 8.13
N ASN A 150 9.09 5.41 7.83
CA ASN A 150 9.85 6.64 8.03
C ASN A 150 9.22 7.88 7.35
N ILE A 151 8.43 7.72 6.28
CA ILE A 151 7.75 8.82 5.59
C ILE A 151 6.73 9.56 6.49
N LEU A 152 6.26 8.91 7.56
CA LEU A 152 5.33 9.50 8.53
C LEU A 152 5.89 10.71 9.26
N VAL A 153 7.21 10.92 9.21
CA VAL A 153 7.83 12.16 9.69
C VAL A 153 7.31 13.40 8.95
N LEU A 154 6.85 13.27 7.69
CA LEU A 154 6.36 14.40 6.89
C LEU A 154 5.08 15.05 7.44
N PRO A 155 3.94 14.34 7.59
CA PRO A 155 2.75 14.93 8.18
C PRO A 155 3.02 15.43 9.60
N TYR A 156 3.87 14.74 10.36
CA TYR A 156 4.26 15.18 11.70
C TYR A 156 5.02 16.51 11.70
N LYS A 157 6.04 16.63 10.84
CA LYS A 157 6.82 17.85 10.62
C LYS A 157 5.91 19.02 10.27
N MET A 158 4.99 18.80 9.34
CA MET A 158 4.08 19.85 8.87
C MET A 158 2.95 20.15 9.86
N GLY A 159 2.71 19.29 10.85
CA GLY A 159 1.61 19.45 11.80
C GLY A 159 0.23 19.27 11.16
N ILE A 160 0.16 18.44 10.11
CA ILE A 160 -1.06 18.21 9.33
C ILE A 160 -1.64 16.84 9.70
N PRO A 161 -2.96 16.73 9.94
CA PRO A 161 -3.60 15.45 10.24
C PRO A 161 -3.50 14.48 9.06
N PHE A 162 -3.54 13.18 9.34
CA PHE A 162 -3.37 12.17 8.32
C PHE A 162 -4.15 10.89 8.61
N SER A 163 -4.41 10.13 7.55
CA SER A 163 -4.88 8.74 7.63
C SER A 163 -3.78 7.79 7.23
N LEU A 164 -3.89 6.56 7.71
CA LEU A 164 -3.12 5.43 7.22
C LEU A 164 -3.99 4.56 6.34
N ILE A 165 -3.48 4.10 5.20
CA ILE A 165 -4.15 3.10 4.37
C ILE A 165 -3.22 1.92 4.09
N GLY A 166 -3.71 0.69 3.95
CA GLY A 166 -2.91 -0.35 3.32
C GLY A 166 -3.65 -1.67 3.12
N SER A 167 -3.07 -2.54 2.30
CA SER A 167 -3.65 -3.87 2.02
C SER A 167 -3.50 -4.85 3.18
N PHE A 168 -2.60 -4.58 4.12
CA PHE A 168 -2.41 -5.39 5.32
C PHE A 168 -2.42 -4.52 6.58
N PRO A 169 -3.13 -4.94 7.64
CA PRO A 169 -3.04 -4.26 8.93
C PRO A 169 -1.63 -4.48 9.50
N ASP A 170 -0.96 -3.38 9.83
CA ASP A 170 0.31 -3.43 10.54
C ASP A 170 0.03 -3.52 12.04
N ASN A 171 -0.17 -4.75 12.53
CA ASN A 171 -0.56 -4.98 13.92
C ASN A 171 0.44 -4.39 14.92
N PHE A 172 1.72 -4.33 14.55
CA PHE A 172 2.79 -3.81 15.41
C PHE A 172 2.77 -2.29 15.48
N LEU A 173 2.67 -1.62 14.33
CA LEU A 173 2.61 -0.16 14.27
C LEU A 173 1.31 0.37 14.88
N ASN A 174 0.18 -0.26 14.55
CA ASN A 174 -1.14 0.25 14.85
C ASN A 174 -1.64 -0.18 16.25
N GLY A 175 -0.92 -1.08 16.93
CA GLY A 175 -1.32 -1.57 18.26
C GLY A 175 -2.57 -2.45 18.23
N ILE A 176 -2.85 -3.10 17.10
CA ILE A 176 -4.02 -3.97 16.95
C ILE A 176 -3.76 -5.25 17.76
N PRO A 177 -4.66 -5.64 18.70
CA PRO A 177 -4.53 -6.91 19.41
C PRO A 177 -4.62 -8.09 18.46
N PHE A 178 -3.61 -8.95 18.45
CA PHE A 178 -3.59 -10.15 17.61
C PHE A 178 -2.93 -11.32 18.36
N ASN A 179 -3.33 -12.54 18.03
CA ASN A 179 -2.76 -13.76 18.59
C ASN A 179 -1.75 -14.38 17.60
N PRO A 180 -0.44 -14.18 17.78
CA PRO A 180 0.57 -14.70 16.85
C PRO A 180 0.65 -16.23 16.81
N ALA A 181 0.12 -16.92 17.83
CA ALA A 181 0.07 -18.37 17.82
C ALA A 181 -1.00 -18.91 16.86
N SER A 182 -2.01 -18.12 16.48
CA SER A 182 -3.11 -18.58 15.62
C SER A 182 -3.14 -17.81 14.31
N GLU A 183 -2.99 -16.50 14.38
CA GLU A 183 -3.01 -15.60 13.23
C GLU A 183 -1.69 -15.66 12.45
N PRO A 184 -1.72 -15.64 11.10
CA PRO A 184 -0.52 -15.49 10.29
C PRO A 184 0.21 -14.20 10.59
N LEU A 185 1.54 -14.30 10.68
CA LEU A 185 2.38 -13.11 10.55
C LEU A 185 2.53 -12.79 9.07
N VAL A 186 2.19 -11.55 8.69
CA VAL A 186 2.29 -11.04 7.29
C VAL A 186 3.67 -11.33 6.69
N LEU A 187 4.72 -11.30 7.51
CA LEU A 187 6.09 -11.55 7.11
C LEU A 187 6.46 -13.04 6.94
N GLU A 188 5.62 -13.99 7.29
CA GLU A 188 5.99 -15.40 7.28
C GLU A 188 5.25 -16.23 6.22
N TYR A 189 4.26 -15.65 5.54
CA TYR A 189 3.35 -16.40 4.65
C TYR A 189 2.84 -17.69 5.33
N SER A 190 2.60 -17.64 6.64
CA SER A 190 2.26 -18.81 7.43
C SER A 190 0.78 -19.13 7.33
N SER A 191 0.45 -20.42 7.33
CA SER A 191 -0.95 -20.88 7.35
C SER A 191 -1.61 -20.57 8.70
N TYR A 192 -2.96 -20.53 8.71
CA TYR A 192 -3.75 -20.54 9.95
C TYR A 192 -3.60 -21.86 10.72
N ASN A 193 -3.29 -22.95 10.02
CA ASN A 193 -3.01 -24.25 10.62
C ASN A 193 -1.52 -24.36 10.96
N LYS A 194 -1.16 -24.00 12.20
CA LYS A 194 0.22 -24.05 12.72
C LYS A 194 0.43 -25.22 13.68
N THR A 195 1.52 -25.96 13.47
CA THR A 195 2.12 -26.90 14.43
C THR A 195 2.62 -26.16 15.67
N PHE A 196 2.86 -26.89 16.76
CA PHE A 196 3.37 -26.31 18.01
C PHE A 196 4.62 -25.43 17.80
N PHE A 197 5.62 -25.91 17.04
CA PHE A 197 6.86 -25.17 16.82
C PHE A 197 6.68 -23.92 15.96
N GLU A 198 5.78 -23.96 14.97
CA GLU A 198 5.43 -22.77 14.18
C GLU A 198 4.75 -21.71 15.06
N ARG A 199 3.92 -22.12 16.03
CA ARG A 199 3.31 -21.19 16.99
C ARG A 199 4.36 -20.55 17.90
N VAL A 200 5.28 -21.34 18.44
CA VAL A 200 6.39 -20.84 19.27
C VAL A 200 7.25 -19.85 18.48
N LYS A 201 7.57 -20.17 17.22
CA LYS A 201 8.32 -19.27 16.33
C LYS A 201 7.57 -17.96 16.09
N ALA A 202 6.28 -18.02 15.75
CA ALA A 202 5.48 -16.83 15.49
C ALA A 202 5.33 -15.93 16.74
N VAL A 203 5.10 -16.52 17.92
CA VAL A 203 5.08 -15.77 19.19
C VAL A 203 6.43 -15.10 19.45
N THR A 204 7.53 -15.83 19.27
CA THR A 204 8.89 -15.31 19.49
C THR A 204 9.21 -14.15 18.55
N MET A 205 8.91 -14.29 17.26
CA MET A 205 9.08 -13.22 16.27
C MET A 205 8.23 -11.99 16.61
N SER A 206 7.01 -12.19 17.09
CA SER A 206 6.12 -11.09 17.47
C SER A 206 6.65 -10.31 18.67
N LEU A 207 7.23 -10.98 19.66
CA LEU A 207 7.88 -10.32 20.80
C LEU A 207 9.09 -9.49 20.33
N ILE A 208 9.85 -9.99 19.36
CA ILE A 208 10.98 -9.25 18.77
C ILE A 208 10.48 -7.97 18.10
N PHE A 209 9.44 -8.04 17.25
CA PHE A 209 8.88 -6.88 16.55
C PHE A 209 8.19 -5.87 17.49
N LEU A 210 7.60 -6.34 18.59
CA LEU A 210 7.03 -5.45 19.61
C LEU A 210 8.11 -4.68 20.36
N SER A 211 9.28 -5.30 20.55
CA SER A 211 10.40 -4.72 21.30
C SER A 211 11.33 -3.87 20.44
N HIS A 212 11.47 -4.21 19.15
CA HIS A 212 12.38 -3.55 18.21
C HIS A 212 11.67 -3.23 16.90
N ASP A 213 11.55 -1.93 16.60
CA ASP A 213 11.12 -1.49 15.27
C ASP A 213 12.28 -1.60 14.30
N LEU A 214 12.26 -2.64 13.47
CA LEU A 214 13.27 -2.87 12.44
C LEU A 214 13.05 -2.03 11.18
N PHE A 215 11.85 -1.48 11.00
CA PHE A 215 11.44 -0.83 9.76
C PHE A 215 11.63 0.68 9.78
N SER A 216 11.63 1.29 10.96
CA SER A 216 11.87 2.72 11.13
C SER A 216 13.28 3.01 11.63
N ASP A 217 13.78 4.23 11.42
CA ASP A 217 15.01 4.71 12.03
C ASP A 217 14.70 5.49 13.31
N ALA A 218 15.40 5.18 14.40
CA ALA A 218 15.17 5.81 15.70
C ALA A 218 15.44 7.33 15.70
N ASP A 219 16.25 7.81 14.75
CA ASP A 219 16.68 9.20 14.63
C ASP A 219 15.97 9.98 13.52
N VAL A 220 15.02 9.37 12.79
CA VAL A 220 14.37 9.98 11.62
C VAL A 220 13.69 11.32 11.96
N VAL A 221 13.03 11.40 13.11
CA VAL A 221 12.40 12.64 13.59
C VAL A 221 13.44 13.71 13.90
N SER A 222 14.53 13.34 14.57
CA SER A 222 15.63 14.25 14.88
C SER A 222 16.31 14.78 13.61
N ARG A 223 16.40 13.97 12.54
CA ARG A 223 17.00 14.37 11.27
C ARG A 223 16.09 15.27 10.44
N TYR A 224 14.81 14.94 10.33
CA TYR A 224 13.91 15.58 9.37
C TYR A 224 12.89 16.54 9.97
N ALA A 225 12.64 16.48 11.28
CA ALA A 225 11.78 17.39 12.02
C ALA A 225 12.43 17.84 13.35
N PRO A 226 13.68 18.36 13.34
CA PRO A 226 14.40 18.78 14.56
C PRO A 226 13.68 19.88 15.36
N GLU A 227 12.79 20.63 14.73
CA GLU A 227 11.96 21.65 15.35
C GLU A 227 10.78 21.09 16.16
N LYS A 228 10.48 19.80 16.02
CA LYS A 228 9.40 19.13 16.73
C LYS A 228 9.93 18.38 17.96
N ALA A 229 9.04 18.11 18.91
CA ALA A 229 9.36 17.22 20.02
C ALA A 229 9.71 15.82 19.48
N TYR A 230 10.68 15.16 20.10
CA TYR A 230 11.02 13.79 19.73
C TYR A 230 9.81 12.87 19.97
N MET A 231 9.48 12.07 18.97
CA MET A 231 8.50 10.98 19.02
C MET A 231 9.00 9.84 18.16
N THR A 232 8.63 8.61 18.50
CA THR A 232 8.91 7.48 17.62
C THR A 232 7.96 7.51 16.42
N ILE A 233 8.34 6.88 15.31
CA ILE A 233 7.43 6.71 14.16
C ILE A 233 6.16 5.97 14.56
N ARG A 234 6.25 5.02 15.50
CA ARG A 234 5.09 4.35 16.08
C ARG A 234 4.14 5.33 16.79
N ASP A 235 4.67 6.21 17.63
CA ASP A 235 3.84 7.20 18.34
C ASP A 235 3.20 8.20 17.37
N ILE A 236 3.90 8.53 16.27
CA ILE A 236 3.33 9.34 15.19
C ILE A 236 2.19 8.58 14.53
N ALA A 237 2.40 7.32 14.11
CA ALA A 237 1.38 6.50 13.45
C ALA A 237 0.09 6.34 14.27
N LEU A 238 0.20 6.24 15.60
CA LEU A 238 -0.95 6.17 16.52
C LEU A 238 -1.79 7.45 16.56
N LYS A 239 -1.31 8.57 16.00
CA LYS A 239 -2.06 9.82 15.82
C LYS A 239 -2.85 9.87 14.51
N ALA A 240 -2.81 8.83 13.69
CA ALA A 240 -3.64 8.77 12.49
C ALA A 240 -5.13 8.87 12.86
N GLU A 241 -5.85 9.74 12.17
CA GLU A 241 -7.28 10.00 12.40
C GLU A 241 -8.13 8.77 12.08
N ILE A 242 -7.73 8.04 11.05
CA ILE A 242 -8.41 6.84 10.57
C ILE A 242 -7.42 5.89 9.91
N PHE A 243 -7.68 4.61 10.08
CA PHE A 243 -6.99 3.52 9.40
C PHE A 243 -7.93 2.93 8.35
N ILE A 244 -7.49 2.86 7.11
CA ILE A 244 -8.23 2.27 6.00
C ILE A 244 -7.50 0.98 5.62
N ALA A 245 -8.21 -0.14 5.60
CA ALA A 245 -7.63 -1.43 5.21
C ALA A 245 -8.31 -1.94 3.94
N GLU A 246 -7.52 -2.21 2.90
CA GLU A 246 -8.00 -2.81 1.66
C GLU A 246 -8.23 -4.32 1.81
N THR A 247 -9.19 -4.66 2.65
CA THR A 247 -9.53 -6.04 3.03
C THR A 247 -11.03 -6.12 3.26
N ASP A 248 -11.59 -7.31 3.11
CA ASP A 248 -13.03 -7.55 3.15
C ASP A 248 -13.39 -8.58 4.22
N HIS A 249 -14.38 -8.28 5.05
CA HIS A 249 -14.82 -9.16 6.14
C HIS A 249 -15.46 -10.47 5.69
N VAL A 250 -15.92 -10.55 4.44
CA VAL A 250 -16.52 -11.75 3.82
C VAL A 250 -15.44 -12.64 3.19
N LEU A 251 -14.44 -12.02 2.55
CA LEU A 251 -13.39 -12.74 1.81
C LEU A 251 -12.17 -13.08 2.68
N ASP A 252 -11.92 -12.31 3.73
CA ASP A 252 -10.78 -12.50 4.62
C ASP A 252 -11.14 -13.24 5.92
N TYR A 253 -10.11 -13.77 6.57
CA TYR A 253 -10.26 -14.38 7.88
C TYR A 253 -10.65 -13.35 8.94
N PRO A 254 -11.47 -13.76 9.93
CA PRO A 254 -11.86 -12.89 11.03
C PRO A 254 -10.62 -12.44 11.81
N ARG A 255 -10.55 -11.14 12.06
CA ARG A 255 -9.43 -10.49 12.75
C ARG A 255 -9.92 -9.32 13.60
N THR A 256 -9.15 -8.99 14.62
CA THR A 256 -9.42 -7.82 15.45
C THR A 256 -9.22 -6.54 14.63
N SER A 257 -10.07 -5.54 14.83
CA SER A 257 -9.91 -4.20 14.28
C SER A 257 -10.12 -3.16 15.38
N LEU A 258 -9.47 -2.01 15.25
CA LEU A 258 -9.69 -0.88 16.16
C LEU A 258 -10.92 -0.08 15.72
N PRO A 259 -11.59 0.67 16.63
CA PRO A 259 -12.78 1.45 16.29
C PRO A 259 -12.57 2.47 15.17
N ASN A 260 -11.35 2.98 15.02
CA ASN A 260 -10.94 3.92 13.97
C ASN A 260 -10.44 3.20 12.69
N THR A 261 -10.66 1.90 12.54
CA THR A 261 -10.33 1.14 11.34
C THR A 261 -11.56 0.94 10.46
N LYS A 262 -11.43 1.20 9.14
CA LYS A 262 -12.45 0.94 8.13
C LYS A 262 -11.91 -0.06 7.11
N LEU A 263 -12.69 -1.11 6.88
CA LEU A 263 -12.41 -2.13 5.88
C LEU A 263 -13.15 -1.74 4.59
N ILE A 264 -12.43 -1.58 3.48
CA ILE A 264 -13.01 -1.09 2.21
C ILE A 264 -13.00 -2.13 1.08
N GLY A 265 -12.54 -3.35 1.35
CA GLY A 265 -12.28 -4.35 0.30
C GLY A 265 -11.13 -3.93 -0.63
N GLY A 266 -10.95 -4.65 -1.73
CA GLY A 266 -9.93 -4.29 -2.72
C GLY A 266 -10.38 -3.13 -3.60
N SER A 267 -9.69 -1.98 -3.55
CA SER A 267 -10.07 -0.81 -4.36
C SER A 267 -9.56 -0.85 -5.80
N SER A 268 -8.66 -1.80 -6.11
CA SER A 268 -8.10 -1.98 -7.46
C SER A 268 -9.03 -2.77 -8.42
N VAL A 269 -10.14 -3.31 -7.93
CA VAL A 269 -11.08 -4.07 -8.75
C VAL A 269 -11.85 -3.11 -9.66
N SER A 270 -11.80 -3.36 -10.97
CA SER A 270 -12.55 -2.62 -11.98
C SER A 270 -13.51 -3.55 -12.72
N GLU A 271 -14.46 -2.97 -13.46
CA GLU A 271 -15.37 -3.74 -14.29
C GLU A 271 -14.60 -4.62 -15.29
N ALA A 272 -14.98 -5.89 -15.37
CA ALA A 272 -14.32 -6.86 -16.23
C ALA A 272 -14.46 -6.44 -17.70
N LYS A 273 -13.33 -6.14 -18.35
CA LYS A 273 -13.32 -5.88 -19.79
C LYS A 273 -13.59 -7.17 -20.56
N PRO A 274 -14.36 -7.12 -21.67
CA PRO A 274 -14.57 -8.29 -22.49
C PRO A 274 -13.23 -8.82 -23.02
N LEU A 275 -13.08 -10.15 -23.04
CA LEU A 275 -11.92 -10.78 -23.65
C LEU A 275 -11.83 -10.41 -25.13
N SER A 276 -10.62 -10.23 -25.64
CA SER A 276 -10.37 -9.90 -27.04
C SER A 276 -9.26 -10.78 -27.64
N GLY A 277 -9.24 -10.90 -28.97
CA GLY A 277 -8.16 -11.56 -29.70
C GLY A 277 -8.02 -13.06 -29.40
N GLU A 278 -6.78 -13.52 -29.32
CA GLU A 278 -6.44 -14.94 -29.16
C GLU A 278 -6.93 -15.52 -27.83
N VAL A 279 -6.92 -14.70 -26.76
CA VAL A 279 -7.42 -15.08 -25.45
C VAL A 279 -8.89 -15.47 -25.50
N LYS A 280 -9.72 -14.64 -26.14
CA LYS A 280 -11.15 -14.91 -26.31
C LYS A 280 -11.36 -16.22 -27.09
N ARG A 281 -10.69 -16.36 -28.24
CA ARG A 281 -10.81 -17.54 -29.08
C ARG A 281 -10.39 -18.81 -28.33
N PHE A 282 -9.32 -18.75 -27.55
CA PHE A 282 -8.88 -19.87 -26.72
C PHE A 282 -9.93 -20.28 -25.69
N VAL A 283 -10.45 -19.31 -24.93
CA VAL A 283 -11.49 -19.55 -23.91
C VAL A 283 -12.75 -20.15 -24.55
N GLU A 284 -13.17 -19.64 -25.71
CA GLU A 284 -14.35 -20.13 -26.44
C GLU A 284 -14.16 -21.53 -27.04
N MET A 285 -12.94 -21.91 -27.42
CA MET A 285 -12.63 -23.24 -27.96
C MET A 285 -12.40 -24.30 -26.86
N SER A 286 -12.17 -23.89 -25.61
CA SER A 286 -11.93 -24.84 -24.53
C SER A 286 -13.22 -25.56 -24.13
N SER A 287 -13.25 -26.88 -24.29
CA SER A 287 -14.38 -27.73 -23.89
C SER A 287 -14.32 -28.19 -22.43
N ARG A 288 -13.17 -28.01 -21.76
CA ARG A 288 -12.90 -28.53 -20.40
C ARG A 288 -12.65 -27.43 -19.36
N GLY A 289 -12.85 -26.17 -19.74
CA GLY A 289 -12.60 -25.01 -18.89
C GLY A 289 -11.20 -24.45 -19.05
N VAL A 290 -10.87 -23.41 -18.28
CA VAL A 290 -9.59 -22.70 -18.38
C VAL A 290 -9.05 -22.46 -16.98
N ALA A 291 -7.76 -22.73 -16.79
CA ALA A 291 -7.03 -22.33 -15.60
C ALA A 291 -6.28 -21.02 -15.89
N VAL A 292 -6.47 -20.00 -15.04
CA VAL A 292 -5.73 -18.73 -15.12
C VAL A 292 -4.67 -18.73 -14.04
N VAL A 293 -3.42 -18.42 -14.42
CA VAL A 293 -2.27 -18.34 -13.52
C VAL A 293 -1.70 -16.93 -13.61
N SER A 294 -1.59 -16.23 -12.48
CA SER A 294 -0.99 -14.89 -12.38
C SER A 294 0.04 -14.88 -11.26
N PHE A 295 1.17 -14.21 -11.50
CA PHE A 295 2.26 -14.04 -10.53
C PHE A 295 2.28 -12.62 -9.93
N GLY A 296 1.25 -11.81 -10.19
CA GLY A 296 1.11 -10.44 -9.67
C GLY A 296 1.92 -9.39 -10.45
N GLY A 297 2.09 -8.21 -9.85
CA GLY A 297 2.78 -7.07 -10.46
C GLY A 297 4.30 -7.11 -10.41
N TYR A 298 4.88 -8.04 -9.64
CA TYR A 298 6.31 -8.33 -9.72
C TYR A 298 6.56 -9.20 -10.95
N ASN A 299 7.39 -8.72 -11.89
CA ASN A 299 7.78 -9.48 -13.10
C ASN A 299 8.67 -10.69 -12.74
N ILE A 300 8.05 -11.73 -12.18
CA ILE A 300 8.64 -13.05 -11.99
C ILE A 300 8.54 -13.78 -13.33
N TYR A 301 9.33 -13.34 -14.32
CA TYR A 301 9.37 -13.99 -15.64
C TYR A 301 9.69 -15.49 -15.48
N ILE A 302 8.97 -16.35 -16.20
CA ILE A 302 9.30 -17.77 -16.29
C ILE A 302 10.56 -17.88 -17.16
N PRO A 303 11.68 -18.42 -16.66
CA PRO A 303 12.90 -18.57 -17.43
C PRO A 303 12.63 -19.29 -18.76
N GLU A 304 13.29 -18.88 -19.85
CA GLU A 304 13.07 -19.46 -21.20
C GLU A 304 13.23 -20.99 -21.21
N SER A 305 14.11 -21.53 -20.36
CA SER A 305 14.29 -22.98 -20.19
C SER A 305 13.05 -23.72 -19.69
N ARG A 306 12.03 -23.02 -19.16
CA ARG A 306 10.78 -23.57 -18.64
C ARG A 306 9.53 -23.08 -19.40
N SER A 307 9.66 -22.05 -20.24
CA SER A 307 8.53 -21.51 -20.99
C SER A 307 8.11 -22.43 -22.14
N GLU A 308 9.07 -23.03 -22.87
CA GLU A 308 8.78 -23.92 -24.01
C GLU A 308 8.02 -25.20 -23.59
N GLU A 309 8.26 -25.71 -22.38
CA GLU A 309 7.59 -26.91 -21.86
C GLU A 309 6.13 -26.67 -21.45
N THR A 310 5.76 -25.41 -21.22
CA THR A 310 4.48 -25.04 -20.58
C THR A 310 3.48 -24.41 -21.54
N VAL A 311 3.88 -24.09 -22.77
CA VAL A 311 3.04 -23.29 -23.68
C VAL A 311 1.93 -24.09 -24.37
N LEU A 312 2.02 -25.41 -24.57
CA LEU A 312 0.95 -26.17 -25.23
C LEU A 312 0.92 -27.65 -24.82
N LYS A 313 0.59 -27.96 -23.56
CA LYS A 313 -0.02 -29.26 -23.24
C LYS A 313 -1.52 -29.05 -23.16
N GLU A 314 -2.24 -29.86 -23.94
CA GLU A 314 -3.68 -29.86 -24.13
C GLU A 314 -4.44 -29.43 -22.85
N ASP A 315 -5.29 -28.41 -22.99
CA ASP A 315 -6.25 -27.91 -22.00
C ASP A 315 -5.78 -26.89 -20.92
N VAL A 316 -4.51 -26.46 -20.87
CA VAL A 316 -4.06 -25.42 -19.92
C VAL A 316 -3.31 -24.29 -20.64
N VAL A 317 -3.80 -23.06 -20.52
CA VAL A 317 -3.02 -21.86 -20.90
C VAL A 317 -2.58 -21.13 -19.65
N ILE A 318 -1.26 -21.04 -19.48
CA ILE A 318 -0.66 -20.06 -18.59
C ILE A 318 -0.73 -18.71 -19.30
N MET A 319 -1.77 -17.93 -19.02
CA MET A 319 -1.81 -16.53 -19.43
C MET A 319 -0.90 -15.73 -18.53
N TYR A 320 0.25 -15.31 -19.07
CA TYR A 320 1.10 -14.29 -18.48
C TYR A 320 0.37 -12.95 -18.53
N LEU A 321 -0.50 -12.73 -17.57
CA LEU A 321 -0.93 -11.39 -17.24
C LEU A 321 0.16 -10.85 -16.32
N SER A 322 1.03 -9.99 -16.85
CA SER A 322 1.61 -8.96 -16.00
C SER A 322 0.40 -8.19 -15.49
N CYS A 323 0.01 -8.46 -14.26
CA CYS A 323 -1.11 -7.77 -13.66
C CYS A 323 -0.54 -6.44 -13.17
N PRO A 324 -0.81 -5.29 -13.81
CA PRO A 324 -0.47 -4.02 -13.18
C PRO A 324 -1.21 -3.84 -11.84
N VAL A 325 -2.25 -4.66 -11.58
CA VAL A 325 -3.30 -4.49 -10.57
C VAL A 325 -3.08 -5.35 -9.29
N CYS A 326 -1.98 -6.11 -9.17
CA CYS A 326 -1.72 -6.93 -7.97
C CYS A 326 -0.42 -6.56 -7.28
#